data_AF-A0A2S7VFC6-F1
#
_entry.id   AF-A0A2S7VFC6-F1
#
_cell.length_a   1.000
_cell.length_b   1.000
_cell.length_c   1.000
_cell.angle_alpha   90.00
_cell.angle_beta   90.00
_cell.angle_gamma   90.00
#
_symmetry.space_group_name_H-M   'P 1'
#
loop_
_entity.id
_entity.type
_entity.pdbx_description
1 polymer ?
#
loop_
_entity_poly.entity_id
_entity_poly.type
_entity_poly.pdbx_seq_one_letter_code
_entity_poly.pdbx_strand_id
1 'polypeptide(L)'
;MKEIFLGLSLLALAGCSTTTTGPTPSGKDQYVMSRQEGAFPSGSEPLLQELLEQANNFCKSLDKELEVIDTHENQGPFILGNYPKATIRFKCL
;
A
#
# COMPACT_ATOMS: atom_id res chain seq x y z
N MET A 1 42.68 11.24 -0.36
CA MET A 1 41.91 10.63 -1.47
C MET A 1 41.27 9.29 -1.10
N LYS A 2 41.83 8.51 -0.17
CA LYS A 2 41.27 7.23 0.30
C LYS A 2 39.99 7.41 1.16
N GLU A 3 39.96 8.45 1.98
CA GLU A 3 38.82 8.76 2.87
C GLU A 3 37.55 9.21 2.13
N ILE A 4 37.67 9.79 0.93
CA ILE A 4 36.52 10.25 0.14
C ILE A 4 35.79 9.07 -0.52
N PHE A 5 36.52 7.99 -0.84
CA PHE A 5 35.94 6.79 -1.43
C PHE A 5 35.10 5.98 -0.43
N LEU A 6 35.40 6.08 0.87
CA LEU A 6 34.67 5.36 1.92
C LEU A 6 33.29 5.99 2.21
N GLY A 7 33.18 7.32 2.11
CA GLY A 7 31.93 8.04 2.34
C GLY A 7 30.88 7.81 1.24
N LEU A 8 31.30 7.62 -0.01
CA LEU A 8 30.41 7.48 -1.16
C LEU A 8 29.64 6.14 -1.18
N SER A 9 30.17 5.09 -0.54
CA SER A 9 29.55 3.77 -0.51
C SER A 9 28.36 3.67 0.47
N LEU A 10 28.27 4.54 1.49
CA LEU A 10 27.17 4.50 2.47
C LEU A 10 25.87 5.16 1.99
N LEU A 11 25.93 6.04 0.96
CA LEU A 11 24.76 6.74 0.42
C LEU A 11 23.95 5.91 -0.59
N ALA A 12 24.41 4.71 -0.96
CA ALA A 12 23.77 3.87 -1.98
C ALA A 12 22.64 2.95 -1.46
N LEU A 13 22.31 3.00 -0.16
CA LEU A 13 21.31 2.12 0.47
C LEU A 13 19.89 2.71 0.58
N ALA A 14 19.60 3.84 -0.06
CA ALA A 14 18.26 4.41 -0.08
C ALA A 14 17.34 3.66 -1.07
N GLY A 15 16.69 2.59 -0.60
CA GLY A 15 15.71 1.83 -1.36
C GLY A 15 14.46 1.54 -0.54
N CYS A 16 13.61 2.54 -0.30
CA CYS A 16 12.24 2.27 0.18
C CYS A 16 11.39 1.88 -1.02
N SER A 17 11.18 0.58 -1.24
CA SER A 17 10.19 0.10 -2.21
C SER A 17 9.05 -0.58 -1.45
N THR A 18 8.18 0.23 -0.87
CA THR A 18 6.80 -0.16 -0.60
C THR A 18 5.98 0.11 -1.86
N THR A 19 5.03 -0.77 -2.17
CA THR A 19 4.19 -0.60 -3.37
C THR A 19 2.75 -0.42 -2.96
N THR A 20 2.23 0.79 -3.17
CA THR A 20 0.85 1.15 -2.91
C THR A 20 0.22 1.60 -4.22
N THR A 21 -0.95 1.07 -4.53
CA THR A 21 -1.77 1.52 -5.67
C THR A 21 -2.92 2.36 -5.14
N GLY A 22 -3.05 3.60 -5.64
CA GLY A 22 -4.23 4.42 -5.39
C GLY A 22 -5.49 3.88 -6.06
N PRO A 23 -6.64 4.55 -5.88
CA PRO A 23 -7.93 4.11 -6.41
C PRO A 23 -7.87 3.89 -7.93
N THR A 24 -7.93 2.63 -8.35
CA THR A 24 -7.88 2.24 -9.76
C THR A 24 -9.28 1.82 -10.21
N PRO A 25 -9.88 2.46 -11.23
CA PRO A 25 -11.20 2.08 -11.73
C PRO A 25 -11.23 0.61 -12.20
N SER A 26 -12.27 -0.13 -11.80
CA SER A 26 -12.46 -1.55 -12.13
C SER A 26 -13.86 -1.89 -12.65
N GLY A 27 -14.70 -0.87 -12.87
CA GLY A 27 -16.07 -1.01 -13.36
C GLY A 27 -16.87 0.27 -13.12
N LYS A 28 -18.20 0.21 -13.31
CA LYS A 28 -19.08 1.35 -13.05
C LYS A 28 -19.08 1.68 -11.55
N ASP A 29 -18.56 2.87 -11.22
CA ASP A 29 -18.39 3.37 -9.85
C ASP A 29 -17.56 2.44 -8.94
N GLN A 30 -16.77 1.52 -9.52
CA GLN A 30 -16.00 0.52 -8.79
C GLN A 30 -14.51 0.81 -8.88
N TYR A 31 -13.82 0.63 -7.76
CA TYR A 31 -12.40 0.91 -7.61
C TYR A 31 -11.71 -0.23 -6.88
N VAL A 32 -10.44 -0.43 -7.20
CA VAL A 32 -9.54 -1.36 -6.50
C VAL A 32 -8.37 -0.56 -5.96
N MET A 33 -7.96 -0.86 -4.73
CA MET A 33 -6.73 -0.38 -4.14
C MET A 33 -5.99 -1.52 -3.47
N SER A 34 -4.68 -1.41 -3.40
CA SER A 34 -3.83 -2.38 -2.75
C SER A 34 -2.65 -1.69 -2.11
N ARG A 35 -2.19 -2.26 -1.01
CA ARG A 35 -1.01 -1.82 -0.30
C ARG A 35 -0.18 -3.03 0.06
N GLN A 36 1.11 -2.95 -0.24
CA GLN A 36 2.08 -3.98 0.10
C GLN A 36 3.27 -3.34 0.80
N GLU A 37 3.60 -3.89 1.96
CA GLU A 37 4.79 -3.48 2.70
C GLU A 37 6.05 -4.16 2.16
N GLY A 38 7.22 -3.67 2.56
CA GLY A 38 8.50 -4.29 2.26
C GLY A 38 8.94 -5.28 3.33
N ALA A 39 10.21 -5.69 3.26
CA ALA A 39 10.84 -6.54 4.29
C ALA A 39 10.89 -5.89 5.68
N PHE A 40 10.80 -4.56 5.73
CA PHE A 40 10.84 -3.75 6.94
C PHE A 40 9.61 -2.84 6.97
N PRO A 41 8.44 -3.34 7.42
CA PRO A 41 7.24 -2.54 7.50
C PRO A 41 7.45 -1.39 8.51
N SER A 42 7.08 -0.17 8.12
CA SER A 42 7.21 1.02 8.98
C SER A 42 5.87 1.47 9.57
N GLY A 43 4.74 0.94 9.09
CA GLY A 43 3.40 1.24 9.61
C GLY A 43 3.11 0.54 10.93
N SER A 44 2.31 1.19 11.79
CA SER A 44 1.82 0.62 13.06
C SER A 44 0.44 0.00 12.94
N GLU A 45 -0.30 0.37 11.89
CA GLU A 45 -1.68 0.01 11.65
C GLU A 45 -1.79 -1.20 10.71
N PRO A 46 -2.88 -1.98 10.81
CA PRO A 46 -3.16 -3.03 9.83
C PRO A 46 -3.36 -2.45 8.43
N LEU A 47 -2.77 -3.08 7.41
CA LEU A 47 -2.83 -2.58 6.02
C LEU A 47 -4.25 -2.43 5.49
N LEU A 48 -5.14 -3.34 5.88
CA LEU A 48 -6.56 -3.25 5.51
C LEU A 48 -7.22 -1.99 6.12
N GLN A 49 -6.88 -1.63 7.36
CA GLN A 49 -7.44 -0.46 8.02
C GLN A 49 -7.00 0.83 7.32
N GLU A 50 -5.72 0.93 6.96
CA GLU A 50 -5.20 2.06 6.18
C GLU A 50 -5.87 2.17 4.81
N LEU A 51 -6.11 1.04 4.12
CA LEU A 51 -6.84 1.03 2.84
C LEU A 51 -8.30 1.46 2.99
N LEU A 52 -8.99 1.04 4.06
CA LEU A 52 -10.37 1.45 4.33
C LEU A 52 -10.46 2.97 4.57
N GLU A 53 -9.52 3.53 5.32
CA GLU A 53 -9.45 4.97 5.53
C GLU A 53 -9.19 5.72 4.22
N GLN A 54 -8.23 5.27 3.42
CA GLN A 54 -7.95 5.86 2.11
C GLN A 54 -9.15 5.75 1.15
N ALA A 55 -9.86 4.63 1.14
CA ALA A 55 -11.04 4.43 0.30
C ALA A 55 -12.18 5.37 0.71
N ASN A 56 -12.38 5.53 2.02
CA ASN A 56 -13.37 6.45 2.56
C ASN A 56 -13.04 7.90 2.20
N ASN A 57 -11.78 8.30 2.38
CA ASN A 57 -11.33 9.64 2.01
C ASN A 57 -11.49 9.91 0.50
N PHE A 58 -11.23 8.90 -0.34
CA PHE A 58 -11.46 8.99 -1.78
C PHE A 58 -12.95 9.16 -2.11
N CYS A 59 -13.86 8.34 -1.57
CA CYS A 59 -15.29 8.49 -1.86
C CYS A 59 -15.84 9.81 -1.31
N LYS A 60 -15.40 10.26 -0.14
CA LYS A 60 -15.74 11.59 0.39
C LYS A 60 -15.29 12.72 -0.50
N SER A 61 -14.13 12.60 -1.16
CA SER A 61 -13.66 13.61 -2.12
C SER A 61 -14.55 13.71 -3.37
N LEU A 62 -15.44 12.74 -3.57
CA LEU A 62 -16.44 12.70 -4.64
C LEU A 62 -17.86 13.04 -4.12
N ASP A 63 -18.00 13.49 -2.87
CA ASP A 63 -19.28 13.67 -2.18
C ASP A 63 -20.16 12.40 -2.14
N LYS A 64 -19.50 11.24 -2.02
CA LYS A 64 -20.13 9.91 -2.03
C LYS A 64 -19.77 9.08 -0.80
N GLU A 65 -20.55 8.05 -0.53
CA GLU A 65 -20.32 7.10 0.56
C GLU A 65 -19.52 5.88 0.10
N LEU A 66 -18.69 5.33 0.99
CA LEU A 66 -17.92 4.12 0.74
C LEU A 66 -18.81 2.88 0.92
N GLU A 67 -18.92 2.07 -0.13
CA GLU A 67 -19.46 0.71 -0.06
C GLU A 67 -18.35 -0.30 -0.34
N VAL A 68 -17.97 -1.11 0.65
CA VAL A 68 -16.95 -2.16 0.47
C VAL A 68 -17.57 -3.36 -0.23
N ILE A 69 -16.98 -3.79 -1.35
CA ILE A 69 -17.40 -5.00 -2.08
C ILE A 69 -16.69 -6.23 -1.51
N ASP A 70 -15.36 -6.18 -1.44
CA ASP A 70 -14.54 -7.26 -0.91
C ASP A 70 -13.18 -6.74 -0.42
N THR A 71 -12.58 -7.55 0.47
CA THR A 71 -11.25 -7.32 1.01
C THR A 71 -10.46 -8.62 0.93
N HIS A 72 -9.15 -8.50 0.71
CA HIS A 72 -8.25 -9.64 0.67
C HIS A 72 -6.91 -9.28 1.31
N GLU A 73 -6.47 -10.12 2.25
CA GLU A 73 -5.13 -10.07 2.82
C GLU A 73 -4.42 -11.40 2.56
N ASN A 74 -3.19 -11.34 2.04
CA ASN A 74 -2.41 -12.54 1.85
C ASN A 74 -2.00 -13.15 3.19
N GLN A 75 -1.98 -14.48 3.24
CA GLN A 75 -1.60 -15.21 4.44
C GLN A 75 -0.08 -15.46 4.47
N GLY A 76 0.46 -15.59 5.68
CA GLY A 76 1.86 -15.94 5.90
C GLY A 76 2.18 -17.40 5.55
N PRO A 77 3.47 -17.80 5.63
CA PRO A 77 4.60 -17.03 6.17
C PRO A 77 5.16 -15.98 5.19
N PHE A 78 5.51 -14.80 5.71
CA PHE A 78 6.07 -13.68 4.94
C PHE A 78 7.59 -13.79 4.81
N ILE A 79 8.03 -14.73 3.97
CA ILE A 79 9.45 -15.02 3.73
C ILE A 79 9.75 -14.98 2.22
N LEU A 80 11.02 -14.79 1.86
CA LEU A 80 11.51 -14.92 0.49
C LEU A 80 10.78 -14.04 -0.54
N GLY A 81 10.42 -12.80 -0.17
CA GLY A 81 9.74 -11.85 -1.06
C GLY A 81 8.22 -11.93 -1.05
N ASN A 82 7.62 -12.83 -0.26
CA ASN A 82 6.20 -12.73 0.10
C ASN A 82 6.04 -11.69 1.21
N TYR A 83 5.53 -10.50 0.88
CA TYR A 83 5.31 -9.44 1.85
C TYR A 83 3.82 -9.27 2.18
N PRO A 84 3.48 -8.79 3.39
CA PRO A 84 2.11 -8.46 3.73
C PRO A 84 1.49 -7.51 2.70
N LYS A 85 0.31 -7.89 2.20
CA LYS A 85 -0.44 -7.18 1.19
C LYS A 85 -1.93 -7.24 1.52
N ALA A 86 -2.54 -6.07 1.55
CA ALA A 86 -3.99 -5.93 1.58
C ALA A 86 -4.48 -5.40 0.23
N THR A 87 -5.67 -5.82 -0.18
CA THR A 87 -6.39 -5.33 -1.35
C THR A 87 -7.85 -5.11 -0.97
N ILE A 88 -8.43 -4.02 -1.44
CA ILE A 88 -9.84 -3.69 -1.27
C ILE A 88 -10.45 -3.41 -2.63
N ARG A 89 -11.66 -3.91 -2.85
CA ARG A 89 -12.53 -3.48 -3.93
C ARG A 89 -13.77 -2.85 -3.35
N PHE A 90 -14.15 -1.70 -3.89
CA PHE A 90 -15.21 -0.88 -3.30
C PHE A 90 -15.91 -0.03 -4.36
N LYS A 91 -17.06 0.54 -3.98
CA LYS A 91 -17.77 1.57 -4.73
C LYS A 91 -17.83 2.86 -3.97
N CYS A 92 -17.97 3.94 -4.72
CA CYS A 92 -18.44 5.21 -4.19
C CYS A 92 -19.87 5.42 -4.70
N LEU A 93 -20.84 5.45 -3.78
CA LEU A 93 -22.26 5.65 -4.08
C LEU A 93 -22.71 7.07 -3.74
#